data_AF-A0A3L7W9T3-F1
#
_entry.id   AF-A0A3L7W9T3-F1
#
_cell.length_a   1.000
_cell.length_b   1.000
_cell.length_c   1.000
_cell.angle_alpha   90.00
_cell.angle_beta   90.00
_cell.angle_gamma   90.00
#
_symmetry.space_group_name_H-M   'P 1'
#
loop_
_entity.id
_entity.type
_entity.pdbx_description
1 polymer ?
#
loop_
_entity_poly.entity_id
_entity_poly.type
_entity_poly.pdbx_seq_one_letter_code
_entity_poly.pdbx_strand_id
1 'polypeptide(L)'
;MSDSELVDLALRLWPSVRDRGVVDDPTDLDRLIDAQGLPGAPGVERGLQYTFACFTPEQAAALTLPTGERVEDDATARFVAHLLVTRTLLGVGLAVDERVAGALAEAHTLSWVTSTSDHGQPPIALGLSLWLIALDPLSDSDRPLPIEWSADLFNDVARWDPDKRLFSHYDVREDALDWATYASYDGARHAGVSRWTLMEPLLRMASDDRARLALSQLFAADDSGERAPASAMLERNRIAELMRVWAGATPR
;
A
#
# COMPACT_ATOMS: atom_id res chain seq x y z
N MET A 1 2.70 13.11 -10.11
CA MET A 1 1.64 14.11 -10.33
C MET A 1 0.42 13.37 -10.77
N SER A 2 -0.72 13.68 -10.16
CA SER A 2 -2.03 13.17 -10.50
C SER A 2 -2.95 14.34 -10.83
N ASP A 3 -4.05 14.10 -11.52
CA ASP A 3 -5.11 15.10 -11.71
C ASP A 3 -6.05 15.16 -10.50
N SER A 4 -5.63 14.62 -9.35
CA SER A 4 -6.37 14.63 -8.08
C SER A 4 -5.65 15.44 -7.02
N GLU A 5 -6.34 16.44 -6.47
CA GLU A 5 -5.85 17.25 -5.36
C GLU A 5 -5.58 16.42 -4.10
N LEU A 6 -6.37 15.38 -3.85
CA LEU A 6 -6.22 14.50 -2.67
C LEU A 6 -5.01 13.58 -2.82
N VAL A 7 -4.76 13.04 -4.02
CA VAL A 7 -3.54 12.27 -4.29
C VAL A 7 -2.31 13.16 -4.14
N ASP A 8 -2.33 14.35 -4.74
CA ASP A 8 -1.21 15.28 -4.64
C ASP A 8 -0.98 15.75 -3.20
N LEU A 9 -2.05 15.95 -2.42
CA LEU A 9 -1.98 16.22 -0.97
C LEU A 9 -1.30 15.07 -0.22
N ALA A 10 -1.78 13.83 -0.37
CA ALA A 10 -1.19 12.67 0.30
C ALA A 10 0.29 12.48 -0.07
N LEU A 11 0.65 12.63 -1.36
CA LEU A 11 2.03 12.55 -1.82
C LEU A 11 2.91 13.69 -1.29
N ARG A 12 2.37 14.90 -1.14
CA ARG A 12 3.07 16.06 -0.56
C ARG A 12 3.32 15.88 0.95
N LEU A 13 2.36 15.33 1.68
CA LEU A 13 2.50 15.06 3.13
C LEU A 13 3.49 13.93 3.40
N TRP A 14 3.50 12.91 2.54
CA TRP A 14 4.17 11.64 2.79
C TRP A 14 5.63 11.74 3.27
N PRO A 15 6.53 12.58 2.71
CA PRO A 15 7.90 12.67 3.21
C PRO A 15 7.99 13.06 4.70
N SER A 16 7.25 14.08 5.14
CA SER A 16 7.22 14.50 6.55
C SER A 16 6.60 13.44 7.44
N VAL A 17 5.52 12.80 6.98
CA VAL A 17 4.84 11.72 7.69
C VAL A 17 5.75 10.50 7.85
N ARG A 18 6.34 10.02 6.76
CA ARG A 18 7.21 8.85 6.73
C ARG A 18 8.43 9.04 7.63
N ASP A 19 9.09 10.18 7.53
CA ASP A 19 10.40 10.37 8.17
C ASP A 19 10.29 10.86 9.61
N ARG A 20 9.18 11.53 9.97
CA ARG A 20 9.03 12.19 11.28
C ARG A 20 7.70 11.92 11.98
N GLY A 21 6.71 11.35 11.30
CA GLY A 21 5.38 11.12 11.86
C GLY A 21 4.59 12.41 12.13
N VAL A 22 4.88 13.49 11.38
CA VAL A 22 4.28 14.81 11.62
C VAL A 22 3.66 15.39 10.35
N VAL A 23 2.65 16.24 10.56
CA VAL A 23 2.03 17.10 9.55
C VAL A 23 1.99 18.51 10.11
N ASP A 24 2.33 19.49 9.28
CA ASP A 24 2.43 20.89 9.71
C ASP A 24 1.05 21.51 9.95
N ASP A 25 0.05 21.15 9.14
CA ASP A 25 -1.34 21.60 9.27
C ASP A 25 -2.28 20.37 9.43
N PRO A 26 -2.79 20.09 10.64
CA PRO A 26 -3.70 18.98 10.86
C PRO A 26 -4.97 19.02 10.00
N THR A 27 -5.40 20.18 9.52
CA THR A 27 -6.58 20.28 8.65
C THR A 27 -6.37 19.63 7.28
N ASP A 28 -5.11 19.46 6.84
CA ASP A 28 -4.80 18.66 5.66
C ASP A 28 -5.15 17.17 5.88
N LEU A 29 -5.15 16.67 7.13
CA LEU A 29 -5.60 15.30 7.45
C LEU A 29 -7.13 15.20 7.43
N ASP A 30 -7.84 16.21 7.94
CA ASP A 30 -9.30 16.26 7.90
C ASP A 30 -9.79 16.20 6.44
N ARG A 31 -9.14 16.93 5.53
CA ARG A 31 -9.44 16.90 4.09
C ARG A 31 -9.31 15.51 3.47
N LEU A 32 -8.32 14.73 3.91
CA LEU A 32 -8.15 13.35 3.45
C LEU A 32 -9.26 12.44 4.00
N ILE A 33 -9.60 12.62 5.27
CA ILE A 33 -10.64 11.81 5.94
C ILE A 33 -12.03 12.11 5.38
N ASP A 34 -12.33 13.37 5.07
CA ASP A 34 -13.62 13.80 4.51
C ASP A 34 -13.95 13.12 3.15
N ALA A 35 -12.95 12.54 2.48
CA ALA A 35 -13.14 11.79 1.24
C ALA A 35 -13.65 10.35 1.44
N GLN A 36 -13.80 9.89 2.68
CA GLN A 36 -14.17 8.51 2.99
C GLN A 36 -15.62 8.20 2.61
N GLY A 37 -15.85 7.03 2.01
CA GLY A 37 -17.19 6.51 1.69
C GLY A 37 -17.93 7.30 0.60
N LEU A 38 -17.27 8.27 -0.04
CA LEU A 38 -17.87 9.07 -1.10
C LEU A 38 -17.85 8.32 -2.46
N PRO A 39 -18.76 8.67 -3.39
CA PRO A 39 -18.74 8.12 -4.75
C PRO A 39 -17.38 8.32 -5.44
N GLY A 40 -16.91 7.28 -6.13
CA GLY A 40 -15.62 7.26 -6.81
C GLY A 40 -14.49 6.64 -5.98
N ALA A 41 -14.72 6.34 -4.70
CA ALA A 41 -13.84 5.48 -3.93
C ALA A 41 -13.99 4.00 -4.35
N PRO A 42 -12.92 3.19 -4.26
CA PRO A 42 -12.96 1.78 -4.63
C PRO A 42 -14.06 1.01 -3.89
N GLY A 43 -14.95 0.33 -4.63
CA GLY A 43 -15.92 -0.62 -4.09
C GLY A 43 -17.08 0.00 -3.30
N VAL A 44 -17.20 1.33 -3.24
CA VAL A 44 -18.33 2.01 -2.56
C VAL A 44 -19.65 1.68 -3.25
N GLU A 45 -19.66 1.60 -4.58
CA GLU A 45 -20.84 1.17 -5.35
C GLU A 45 -21.24 -0.30 -5.09
N ARG A 46 -20.35 -1.08 -4.44
CA ARG A 46 -20.58 -2.45 -4.00
C ARG A 46 -20.66 -2.58 -2.47
N GLY A 47 -20.89 -1.47 -1.77
CA GLY A 47 -21.21 -1.45 -0.34
C GLY A 47 -20.02 -1.28 0.61
N LEU A 48 -18.79 -1.05 0.13
CA LEU A 48 -17.69 -0.62 1.00
C LEU A 48 -17.96 0.79 1.54
N GLN A 49 -17.46 1.07 2.74
CA GLN A 49 -17.77 2.32 3.47
C GLN A 49 -16.53 3.11 3.84
N TYR A 50 -15.37 2.47 3.95
CA TYR A 50 -14.17 3.08 4.50
C TYR A 50 -13.08 3.40 3.48
N THR A 51 -13.31 3.16 2.18
CA THR A 51 -12.39 3.57 1.12
C THR A 51 -12.47 5.08 0.84
N PHE A 52 -11.40 5.66 0.29
CA PHE A 52 -11.28 7.10 0.07
C PHE A 52 -11.48 7.48 -1.40
N ALA A 53 -12.41 8.41 -1.67
CA ALA A 53 -12.71 8.92 -3.00
C ALA A 53 -11.71 9.99 -3.42
N CYS A 54 -10.54 9.56 -3.91
CA CYS A 54 -9.52 10.50 -4.36
C CYS A 54 -9.83 11.08 -5.76
N PHE A 55 -10.71 10.45 -6.52
CA PHE A 55 -11.13 10.88 -7.85
C PHE A 55 -12.66 10.89 -7.88
N THR A 56 -13.26 11.83 -8.61
CA THR A 56 -14.72 11.80 -8.80
C THR A 56 -15.13 10.57 -9.64
N PRO A 57 -16.42 10.17 -9.62
CA PRO A 57 -16.89 9.05 -10.44
C PRO A 57 -16.66 9.25 -11.95
N GLU A 58 -16.76 10.49 -12.44
CA GLU A 58 -16.65 10.82 -13.86
C GLU A 58 -15.21 11.01 -14.34
N GLN A 59 -14.27 11.19 -13.41
CA GLN A 59 -12.86 11.41 -13.72
C GLN A 59 -12.16 10.09 -13.99
N ALA A 60 -11.48 9.97 -15.15
CA ALA A 60 -10.57 8.86 -15.39
C ALA A 60 -9.36 8.97 -14.44
N ALA A 61 -9.20 8.01 -13.54
CA ALA A 61 -8.16 8.01 -12.54
C ALA A 61 -6.82 7.56 -13.12
N ALA A 62 -5.80 8.39 -12.92
CA ALA A 62 -4.42 8.06 -13.23
C ALA A 62 -3.48 8.78 -12.26
N LEU A 63 -2.32 8.17 -12.00
CA LEU A 63 -1.30 8.76 -11.13
C LEU A 63 0.09 8.23 -11.45
N THR A 64 1.10 9.00 -11.02
CA THR A 64 2.51 8.58 -11.04
C THR A 64 3.06 8.58 -9.64
N LEU A 65 3.63 7.45 -9.22
CA LEU A 65 4.23 7.28 -7.91
C LEU A 65 5.59 8.00 -7.79
N PRO A 66 6.05 8.29 -6.56
CA PRO A 66 7.34 8.94 -6.34
C PRO A 66 8.52 8.20 -6.96
N THR A 67 8.49 6.87 -7.09
CA THR A 67 9.59 6.11 -7.74
C THR A 67 9.44 5.98 -9.26
N GLY A 68 8.44 6.66 -9.85
CA GLY A 68 8.30 6.86 -11.29
C GLY A 68 7.31 5.90 -11.99
N GLU A 69 6.73 4.95 -11.27
CA GLU A 69 5.72 4.05 -11.85
C GLU A 69 4.44 4.80 -12.17
N ARG A 70 3.82 4.46 -13.30
CA ARG A 70 2.56 5.04 -13.76
C ARG A 70 1.44 4.03 -13.59
N VAL A 71 0.33 4.48 -13.01
CA VAL A 71 -0.91 3.72 -12.93
C VAL A 71 -1.92 4.41 -13.86
N GLU A 72 -2.28 3.71 -14.94
CA GLU A 72 -3.16 4.22 -16.00
C GLU A 72 -4.50 3.47 -16.06
N ASP A 73 -4.61 2.34 -15.37
CA ASP A 73 -5.86 1.64 -15.17
C ASP A 73 -6.69 2.34 -14.08
N ASP A 74 -7.93 2.70 -14.38
CA ASP A 74 -8.79 3.51 -13.51
C ASP A 74 -9.04 2.82 -12.15
N ALA A 75 -9.41 1.54 -12.16
CA ALA A 75 -9.70 0.79 -10.94
C ALA A 75 -8.45 0.68 -10.05
N THR A 76 -7.31 0.35 -10.65
CA THR A 76 -6.02 0.29 -9.94
C THR A 76 -5.62 1.67 -9.42
N ALA A 77 -5.79 2.75 -10.19
CA ALA A 77 -5.44 4.10 -9.76
C ALA A 77 -6.28 4.56 -8.57
N ARG A 78 -7.58 4.28 -8.56
CA ARG A 78 -8.45 4.56 -7.40
C ARG A 78 -8.01 3.76 -6.17
N PHE A 79 -7.71 2.48 -6.34
CA PHE A 79 -7.28 1.64 -5.23
C PHE A 79 -5.91 2.09 -4.68
N VAL A 80 -4.95 2.37 -5.57
CA VAL A 80 -3.65 2.92 -5.19
C VAL A 80 -3.82 4.26 -4.46
N ALA A 81 -4.69 5.15 -4.92
CA ALA A 81 -4.95 6.40 -4.23
C ALA A 81 -5.52 6.19 -2.82
N HIS A 82 -6.43 5.24 -2.65
CA HIS A 82 -6.88 4.82 -1.32
C HIS A 82 -5.71 4.34 -0.44
N LEU A 83 -4.82 3.49 -0.96
CA LEU A 83 -3.61 3.04 -0.21
C LEU A 83 -2.70 4.21 0.18
N LEU A 84 -2.52 5.21 -0.71
CA LEU A 84 -1.72 6.41 -0.46
C LEU A 84 -2.31 7.27 0.66
N VAL A 85 -3.64 7.40 0.72
CA VAL A 85 -4.31 8.13 1.80
C VAL A 85 -4.21 7.34 3.10
N THR A 86 -4.57 6.05 3.09
CA THR A 86 -4.54 5.19 4.28
C THR A 86 -3.14 5.15 4.90
N ARG A 87 -2.07 4.98 4.12
CA ARG A 87 -0.69 5.00 4.65
C ARG A 87 -0.30 6.35 5.26
N THR A 88 -0.80 7.45 4.71
CA THR A 88 -0.49 8.80 5.20
C THR A 88 -1.15 9.00 6.56
N LEU A 89 -2.41 8.59 6.71
CA LEU A 89 -3.14 8.65 7.98
C LEU A 89 -2.53 7.72 9.04
N LEU A 90 -2.15 6.49 8.67
CA LEU A 90 -1.46 5.58 9.58
C LEU A 90 -0.08 6.10 10.00
N GLY A 91 0.67 6.68 9.07
CA GLY A 91 2.02 7.17 9.33
C GLY A 91 2.09 8.33 10.35
N VAL A 92 1.00 9.07 10.54
CA VAL A 92 0.87 10.09 11.61
C VAL A 92 0.27 9.54 12.91
N GLY A 93 0.01 8.23 12.98
CA GLY A 93 -0.48 7.57 14.18
C GLY A 93 -2.01 7.58 14.35
N LEU A 94 -2.79 7.84 13.30
CA LEU A 94 -4.26 7.84 13.38
C LEU A 94 -4.90 6.44 13.36
N ALA A 95 -4.14 5.37 13.62
CA ALA A 95 -4.66 4.00 13.71
C ALA A 95 -5.73 3.80 14.80
N VAL A 96 -5.84 4.72 15.76
CA VAL A 96 -6.88 4.73 16.80
C VAL A 96 -8.23 5.29 16.34
N ASP A 97 -8.25 6.00 15.21
CA ASP A 97 -9.49 6.49 14.61
C ASP A 97 -10.20 5.35 13.87
N GLU A 98 -11.46 5.09 14.21
CA GLU A 98 -12.24 3.99 13.64
C GLU A 98 -12.37 4.09 12.12
N ARG A 99 -12.38 5.31 11.57
CA ARG A 99 -12.40 5.55 10.12
C ARG A 99 -11.12 5.05 9.45
N VAL A 100 -9.97 5.28 10.09
CA VAL A 100 -8.66 4.85 9.58
C VAL A 100 -8.48 3.35 9.78
N ALA A 101 -8.93 2.81 10.91
CA ALA A 101 -8.94 1.36 11.16
C ALA A 101 -9.83 0.62 10.15
N GLY A 102 -11.02 1.14 9.83
CA GLY A 102 -11.88 0.61 8.78
C GLY A 102 -11.24 0.69 7.39
N ALA A 103 -10.57 1.81 7.07
CA ALA A 103 -9.87 1.98 5.80
C ALA A 103 -8.70 1.00 5.65
N LEU A 104 -7.97 0.74 6.74
CA LEU A 104 -6.94 -0.29 6.79
C LEU A 104 -7.52 -1.69 6.57
N ALA A 105 -8.63 -2.00 7.24
CA ALA A 105 -9.30 -3.29 7.09
C ALA A 105 -9.74 -3.52 5.64
N GLU A 106 -10.43 -2.56 5.02
CA GLU A 106 -10.85 -2.68 3.61
C GLU A 106 -9.66 -2.74 2.64
N ALA A 107 -8.59 -1.98 2.89
CA ALA A 107 -7.36 -2.08 2.09
C ALA A 107 -6.75 -3.49 2.17
N HIS A 108 -6.61 -4.04 3.38
CA HIS A 108 -6.13 -5.39 3.58
C HIS A 108 -7.04 -6.43 2.94
N THR A 109 -8.35 -6.26 3.08
CA THR A 109 -9.31 -7.17 2.48
C THR A 109 -9.13 -7.19 0.96
N LEU A 110 -9.12 -6.01 0.33
CA LEU A 110 -8.96 -5.85 -1.12
C LEU A 110 -7.61 -6.31 -1.67
N SER A 111 -6.56 -6.36 -0.85
CA SER A 111 -5.21 -6.78 -1.24
C SER A 111 -4.90 -8.25 -0.97
N TRP A 112 -5.24 -8.77 0.20
CA TRP A 112 -4.62 -10.01 0.72
C TRP A 112 -5.62 -11.11 1.04
N VAL A 113 -6.87 -10.75 1.33
CA VAL A 113 -7.89 -11.65 1.87
C VAL A 113 -8.70 -12.38 0.79
N THR A 114 -8.29 -12.28 -0.48
CA THR A 114 -8.99 -12.93 -1.60
C THR A 114 -8.79 -14.45 -1.58
N SER A 115 -9.76 -15.22 -2.08
CA SER A 115 -9.68 -16.68 -2.16
C SER A 115 -8.80 -17.19 -3.31
N THR A 116 -8.34 -16.31 -4.20
CA THR A 116 -7.50 -16.67 -5.34
C THR A 116 -6.01 -16.58 -4.99
N SER A 117 -5.21 -17.49 -5.56
CA SER A 117 -3.74 -17.49 -5.40
C SER A 117 -3.05 -16.24 -5.95
N ASP A 118 -3.75 -15.47 -6.79
CA ASP A 118 -3.19 -14.34 -7.53
C ASP A 118 -3.49 -13.00 -6.84
N HIS A 119 -4.01 -13.01 -5.60
CA HIS A 119 -4.37 -11.85 -4.76
C HIS A 119 -5.33 -10.81 -5.38
N GLY A 120 -5.76 -11.01 -6.63
CA GLY A 120 -6.75 -10.18 -7.33
C GLY A 120 -6.35 -8.71 -7.56
N GLN A 121 -5.10 -8.34 -7.28
CA GLN A 121 -4.56 -6.99 -7.41
C GLN A 121 -3.24 -6.99 -8.19
N PRO A 122 -2.96 -5.94 -8.98
CA PRO A 122 -1.69 -5.85 -9.70
C PRO A 122 -0.52 -5.62 -8.73
N PRO A 123 0.71 -6.01 -9.11
CA PRO A 123 1.89 -5.87 -8.24
C PRO A 123 2.14 -4.47 -7.67
N ILE A 124 1.74 -3.41 -8.38
CA ILE A 124 1.87 -2.03 -7.89
C ILE A 124 0.98 -1.72 -6.69
N ALA A 125 -0.22 -2.30 -6.64
CA ALA A 125 -1.12 -2.14 -5.50
C ALA A 125 -0.64 -2.98 -4.32
N LEU A 126 -0.24 -4.23 -4.55
CA LEU A 126 0.33 -5.11 -3.51
C LEU A 126 1.63 -4.54 -2.94
N GLY A 127 2.51 -4.02 -3.80
CA GLY A 127 3.75 -3.39 -3.38
C GLY A 127 3.53 -2.15 -2.52
N LEU A 128 2.50 -1.35 -2.83
CA LEU A 128 2.14 -0.20 -1.99
C LEU A 128 1.45 -0.61 -0.69
N SER A 129 0.64 -1.67 -0.70
CA SER A 129 -0.05 -2.12 0.52
C SER A 129 0.91 -2.69 1.57
N LEU A 130 2.15 -3.06 1.21
CA LEU A 130 3.22 -3.36 2.17
C LEU A 130 3.48 -2.22 3.17
N TRP A 131 3.26 -0.96 2.77
CA TRP A 131 3.33 0.16 3.71
C TRP A 131 2.28 0.08 4.80
N LEU A 132 1.09 -0.45 4.50
CA LEU A 132 0.05 -0.59 5.50
C LEU A 132 0.45 -1.61 6.55
N ILE A 133 1.06 -2.73 6.15
CA ILE A 133 1.61 -3.74 7.07
C ILE A 133 2.72 -3.13 7.94
N ALA A 134 3.64 -2.38 7.32
CA ALA A 134 4.76 -1.77 8.01
C ALA A 134 4.37 -0.66 8.99
N LEU A 135 3.18 -0.06 8.84
CA LEU A 135 2.68 1.03 9.68
C LEU A 135 1.60 0.59 10.66
N ASP A 136 1.03 -0.59 10.47
CA ASP A 136 -0.01 -1.12 11.32
C ASP A 136 0.55 -1.49 12.70
N PRO A 137 0.10 -0.81 13.78
CA PRO A 137 0.58 -1.10 15.14
C PRO A 137 0.15 -2.47 15.65
N LEU A 138 -0.78 -3.14 14.96
CA LEU A 138 -1.29 -4.47 15.29
C LEU A 138 -0.79 -5.54 14.31
N SER A 139 0.16 -5.25 13.43
CA SER A 139 0.60 -6.18 12.38
C SER A 139 1.03 -7.56 12.88
N ASP A 140 1.60 -7.66 14.09
CA ASP A 140 1.99 -8.93 14.72
C ASP A 140 0.87 -9.57 15.58
N SER A 141 -0.35 -9.03 15.54
CA SER A 141 -1.46 -9.42 16.42
C SER A 141 -2.45 -10.37 15.73
N ASP A 142 -2.85 -11.43 16.45
CA ASP A 142 -3.99 -12.29 16.11
C ASP A 142 -5.36 -11.59 16.28
N ARG A 143 -5.38 -10.30 16.63
CA ARG A 143 -6.63 -9.55 16.74
C ARG A 143 -7.34 -9.57 15.37
N PRO A 144 -8.65 -9.88 15.31
CA PRO A 144 -9.39 -9.82 14.06
C PRO A 144 -9.43 -8.42 13.47
N LEU A 145 -9.30 -8.33 12.15
CA LEU A 145 -9.58 -7.10 11.40
C LEU A 145 -11.07 -6.77 11.47
N PRO A 146 -11.45 -5.50 11.65
CA PRO A 146 -12.85 -5.06 11.70
C PRO A 146 -13.45 -4.99 10.29
N ILE A 147 -13.52 -6.12 9.59
CA ILE A 147 -14.05 -6.21 8.22
C ILE A 147 -15.58 -6.27 8.26
N GLU A 148 -16.23 -5.36 7.56
CA GLU A 148 -17.69 -5.34 7.39
C GLU A 148 -18.12 -6.26 6.24
N TRP A 149 -18.38 -7.53 6.55
CA TRP A 149 -18.70 -8.57 5.56
C TRP A 149 -20.08 -8.44 4.90
N SER A 150 -20.92 -7.47 5.30
CA SER A 150 -22.25 -7.28 4.71
C SER A 150 -22.24 -6.62 3.33
N ALA A 151 -21.12 -6.05 2.88
CA ALA A 151 -21.02 -5.41 1.57
C ALA A 151 -21.25 -6.41 0.42
N ASP A 152 -22.00 -6.00 -0.61
CA ASP A 152 -22.30 -6.79 -1.81
C ASP A 152 -21.04 -7.24 -2.57
N LEU A 153 -19.91 -6.53 -2.38
CA LEU A 153 -18.61 -6.93 -2.86
C LEU A 153 -18.24 -8.36 -2.42
N PHE A 154 -18.53 -8.73 -1.18
CA PHE A 154 -18.11 -9.99 -0.55
C PHE A 154 -19.02 -11.18 -0.89
N ASN A 155 -20.10 -10.95 -1.64
CA ASN A 155 -20.96 -12.00 -2.17
C ASN A 155 -20.40 -12.62 -3.48
N ASP A 156 -19.32 -12.07 -4.02
CA ASP A 156 -18.65 -12.59 -5.21
C ASP A 156 -17.76 -13.80 -4.87
N VAL A 157 -18.33 -15.00 -4.98
CA VAL A 157 -17.65 -16.28 -4.67
C VAL A 157 -16.47 -16.60 -5.59
N ALA A 158 -16.33 -15.90 -6.72
CA ALA A 158 -15.14 -16.05 -7.57
C ALA A 158 -13.92 -15.35 -6.97
N ARG A 159 -14.13 -14.41 -6.05
CA ARG A 159 -13.08 -13.59 -5.42
C ARG A 159 -12.94 -13.84 -3.92
N TRP A 160 -14.03 -14.21 -3.25
CA TRP A 160 -14.09 -14.36 -1.80
C TRP A 160 -14.59 -15.73 -1.40
N ASP A 161 -14.04 -16.28 -0.33
CA ASP A 161 -14.53 -17.50 0.28
C ASP A 161 -15.58 -17.12 1.35
N PRO A 162 -16.87 -17.44 1.16
CA PRO A 162 -17.90 -17.09 2.14
C PRO A 162 -17.75 -17.82 3.47
N ASP A 163 -17.02 -18.94 3.52
CA ASP A 163 -16.77 -19.72 4.73
C ASP A 163 -15.52 -19.25 5.49
N LYS A 164 -14.65 -18.47 4.84
CA LYS A 164 -13.45 -17.86 5.46
C LYS A 164 -13.63 -16.35 5.60
N ARG A 165 -14.11 -15.91 6.77
CA ARG A 165 -14.39 -14.48 7.09
C ARG A 165 -13.67 -13.95 8.34
N LEU A 166 -12.75 -14.73 8.89
CA LEU A 166 -11.96 -14.33 10.04
C LEU A 166 -10.51 -14.19 9.59
N PHE A 167 -10.03 -12.95 9.56
CA PHE A 167 -8.64 -12.60 9.25
C PHE A 167 -8.13 -11.70 10.34
N SER A 168 -6.96 -12.01 10.85
CA SER A 168 -6.22 -11.17 11.77
C SER A 168 -5.26 -10.25 11.02
N HIS A 169 -4.72 -9.26 11.73
CA HIS A 169 -3.61 -8.45 11.22
C HIS A 169 -2.40 -9.33 10.91
N TYR A 170 -2.13 -10.34 11.75
CA TYR A 170 -1.07 -11.32 11.55
C TYR A 170 -1.25 -12.13 10.26
N ASP A 171 -2.45 -12.66 9.98
CA ASP A 171 -2.70 -13.46 8.75
C ASP A 171 -2.33 -12.66 7.49
N VAL A 172 -2.74 -11.38 7.46
CA VAL A 172 -2.46 -10.49 6.35
C VAL A 172 -0.97 -10.16 6.23
N ARG A 173 -0.27 -9.97 7.34
CA ARG A 173 1.18 -9.76 7.37
C ARG A 173 1.92 -10.97 6.79
N GLU A 174 1.51 -12.18 7.16
CA GLU A 174 2.12 -13.42 6.66
C GLU A 174 1.95 -13.55 5.15
N ASP A 175 0.73 -13.38 4.63
CA ASP A 175 0.43 -13.43 3.19
C ASP A 175 1.24 -12.37 2.42
N ALA A 176 1.36 -11.16 2.97
CA ALA A 176 2.10 -10.06 2.35
C ALA A 176 3.61 -10.33 2.30
N LEU A 177 4.19 -10.92 3.36
CA LEU A 177 5.62 -11.27 3.41
C LEU A 177 5.97 -12.48 2.54
N ASP A 178 5.04 -13.45 2.44
CA ASP A 178 5.16 -14.58 1.52
C ASP A 178 5.13 -14.09 0.07
N TRP A 179 4.20 -13.17 -0.26
CA TRP A 179 4.16 -12.53 -1.57
C TRP A 179 5.43 -11.73 -1.87
N ALA A 180 5.89 -10.90 -0.93
CA ALA A 180 7.10 -10.09 -1.13
C ALA A 180 8.33 -10.98 -1.39
N THR A 181 8.44 -12.10 -0.68
CA THR A 181 9.47 -13.11 -0.90
C THR A 181 9.33 -13.73 -2.29
N TYR A 182 8.15 -14.21 -2.65
CA TYR A 182 7.87 -14.81 -3.95
C TYR A 182 8.19 -13.85 -5.12
N ALA A 183 7.77 -12.60 -5.00
CA ALA A 183 7.96 -11.54 -5.98
C ALA A 183 9.45 -11.21 -6.15
N SER A 184 10.21 -11.15 -5.06
CA SER A 184 11.63 -10.74 -5.08
C SER A 184 12.55 -11.63 -5.92
N TYR A 185 12.17 -12.88 -6.18
CA TYR A 185 12.99 -13.84 -6.92
C TYR A 185 13.04 -13.61 -8.43
N ASP A 186 12.04 -12.93 -9.00
CA ASP A 186 11.92 -12.77 -10.46
C ASP A 186 11.20 -11.45 -10.79
N GLY A 187 11.88 -10.59 -11.54
CA GLY A 187 11.35 -9.30 -11.99
C GLY A 187 10.01 -9.41 -12.73
N ALA A 188 9.74 -10.53 -13.40
CA ALA A 188 8.46 -10.76 -14.08
C ALA A 188 7.28 -10.84 -13.10
N ARG A 189 7.51 -11.28 -11.85
CA ARG A 189 6.46 -11.46 -10.82
C ARG A 189 6.00 -10.14 -10.20
N HIS A 190 6.80 -9.10 -10.34
CA HIS A 190 6.46 -7.75 -9.92
C HIS A 190 6.55 -6.74 -11.07
N ALA A 191 6.28 -7.22 -12.30
CA ALA A 191 6.22 -6.35 -13.46
C ALA A 191 5.20 -5.21 -13.23
N GLY A 192 5.62 -3.98 -13.55
CA GLY A 192 4.81 -2.78 -13.34
C GLY A 192 4.98 -2.09 -11.98
N VAL A 193 5.70 -2.68 -11.02
CA VAL A 193 6.13 -2.01 -9.80
C VAL A 193 7.65 -1.96 -9.69
N SER A 194 8.18 -0.80 -9.35
CA SER A 194 9.61 -0.65 -9.16
C SER A 194 10.04 -1.38 -7.89
N ARG A 195 11.20 -2.05 -7.93
CA ARG A 195 11.81 -2.64 -6.74
C ARG A 195 11.95 -1.62 -5.60
N TRP A 196 12.14 -0.35 -5.93
CA TRP A 196 12.29 0.73 -4.97
C TRP A 196 11.01 0.94 -4.14
N THR A 197 9.83 0.84 -4.75
CA THR A 197 8.53 0.87 -4.04
C THR A 197 8.39 -0.30 -3.06
N LEU A 198 8.95 -1.47 -3.38
CA LEU A 198 8.90 -2.65 -2.52
C LEU A 198 9.90 -2.58 -1.34
N MET A 199 11.12 -2.12 -1.59
CA MET A 199 12.21 -2.19 -0.61
C MET A 199 11.94 -1.36 0.65
N GLU A 200 11.42 -0.15 0.52
CA GLU A 200 11.31 0.74 1.68
C GLU A 200 10.36 0.24 2.78
N PRO A 201 9.13 -0.23 2.50
CA PRO A 201 8.30 -0.81 3.55
C PRO A 201 8.94 -2.08 4.12
N LEU A 202 9.61 -2.91 3.31
CA LEU A 202 10.31 -4.11 3.78
C LEU A 202 11.47 -3.77 4.73
N LEU A 203 12.17 -2.65 4.55
CA LEU A 203 13.21 -2.20 5.49
C LEU A 203 12.67 -1.99 6.91
N ARG A 204 11.42 -1.54 7.03
CA ARG A 204 10.76 -1.35 8.33
C ARG A 204 10.34 -2.65 8.99
N MET A 205 10.23 -3.72 8.19
CA MET A 205 9.91 -5.07 8.64
C MET A 205 11.14 -5.99 8.65
N ALA A 206 12.36 -5.43 8.56
CA ALA A 206 13.60 -6.19 8.42
C ALA A 206 13.99 -7.04 9.64
N SER A 207 13.20 -7.02 10.71
CA SER A 207 13.29 -8.03 11.78
C SER A 207 12.77 -9.40 11.35
N ASP A 208 11.92 -9.46 10.31
CA ASP A 208 11.40 -10.70 9.74
C ASP A 208 12.34 -11.29 8.69
N ASP A 209 12.55 -12.61 8.74
CA ASP A 209 13.46 -13.33 7.84
C ASP A 209 13.05 -13.24 6.37
N ARG A 210 11.74 -13.28 6.08
CA ARG A 210 11.21 -13.14 4.72
C ARG A 210 11.45 -11.75 4.17
N ALA A 211 11.24 -10.72 4.99
CA ALA A 211 11.54 -9.35 4.59
C ALA A 211 13.03 -9.18 4.29
N ARG A 212 13.93 -9.71 5.12
CA ARG A 212 15.39 -9.67 4.87
C ARG A 212 15.79 -10.41 3.60
N LEU A 213 15.19 -11.58 3.35
CA LEU A 213 15.42 -12.35 2.15
C LEU A 213 14.97 -11.57 0.90
N ALA A 214 13.76 -11.02 0.92
CA ALA A 214 13.22 -10.21 -0.19
C ALA A 214 14.08 -8.98 -0.46
N LEU A 215 14.49 -8.25 0.59
CA LEU A 215 15.39 -7.11 0.50
C LEU A 215 16.72 -7.47 -0.17
N SER A 216 17.32 -8.60 0.21
CA SER A 216 18.59 -9.07 -0.33
C SER A 216 18.48 -9.37 -1.83
N GLN A 217 17.41 -10.06 -2.26
CA GLN A 217 17.17 -10.39 -3.66
C GLN A 217 16.90 -9.13 -4.49
N LEU A 218 16.00 -8.26 -4.02
CA LEU A 218 15.66 -7.00 -4.69
C LEU A 218 16.89 -6.09 -4.83
N PHE A 219 17.77 -6.04 -3.82
CA PHE A 219 18.96 -5.19 -3.82
C PHE A 219 20.03 -5.71 -4.78
N ALA A 220 20.18 -7.03 -4.88
CA ALA A 220 21.09 -7.68 -5.80
C ALA A 220 20.65 -7.61 -7.27
N ALA A 221 19.36 -7.37 -7.53
CA ALA A 221 18.83 -7.26 -8.88
C ALA A 221 19.50 -6.10 -9.65
N ASP A 222 19.71 -6.30 -10.95
CA ASP A 222 20.21 -5.24 -11.84
C ASP A 222 19.02 -4.37 -12.33
N ASP A 223 19.11 -3.06 -12.14
CA ASP A 223 18.17 -2.08 -12.69
C ASP A 223 18.83 -1.12 -13.69
N SER A 224 20.04 -1.45 -14.16
CA SER A 224 20.76 -0.64 -15.11
C SER A 224 19.95 -0.48 -16.40
N GLY A 225 19.53 0.77 -16.66
CA GLY A 225 18.79 1.13 -17.88
C GLY A 225 17.33 1.56 -17.68
N GLU A 226 16.76 1.45 -16.47
CA GLU A 226 15.45 2.04 -16.20
C GLU A 226 15.54 3.57 -16.21
N ARG A 227 15.02 4.19 -17.28
CA ARG A 227 14.94 5.65 -17.39
C ARG A 227 13.71 6.14 -16.64
N ALA A 228 13.90 6.99 -15.64
CA ALA A 228 12.84 7.68 -14.92
C ALA A 228 13.09 9.19 -14.89
N PRO A 229 12.06 10.03 -14.66
CA PRO A 229 12.24 11.45 -14.42
C PRO A 229 13.19 11.73 -13.25
N ALA A 230 13.83 12.91 -13.24
CA ALA A 230 14.78 13.27 -12.20
C ALA A 230 14.21 13.18 -10.77
N SER A 231 12.94 13.56 -10.58
CA SER A 231 12.25 13.41 -9.29
C SER A 231 12.18 11.96 -8.81
N ALA A 232 11.90 11.04 -9.72
CA ALA A 232 11.89 9.61 -9.42
C ALA A 232 13.29 9.09 -9.10
N MET A 233 14.31 9.52 -9.84
CA MET A 233 15.70 9.15 -9.57
C MET A 233 16.18 9.62 -8.19
N LEU A 234 15.73 10.80 -7.73
CA LEU A 234 16.03 11.29 -6.39
C LEU A 234 15.43 10.38 -5.31
N GLU A 235 14.17 9.97 -5.47
CA GLU A 235 13.51 9.07 -4.51
C GLU A 235 14.14 7.68 -4.50
N ARG A 236 14.46 7.13 -5.69
CA ARG A 236 15.19 5.85 -5.82
C ARG A 236 16.57 5.93 -5.15
N ASN A 237 17.30 7.02 -5.35
CA ASN A 237 18.60 7.22 -4.69
C ASN A 237 18.47 7.29 -3.16
N ARG A 238 17.46 7.99 -2.64
CA ARG A 238 17.19 8.02 -1.19
C ARG A 238 16.97 6.62 -0.62
N ILE A 239 16.18 5.78 -1.30
CA ILE A 239 15.96 4.39 -0.87
C ILE A 239 17.25 3.58 -1.00
N ALA A 240 18.02 3.77 -2.07
CA ALA A 240 19.32 3.12 -2.25
C ALA A 240 20.30 3.44 -1.10
N GLU A 241 20.30 4.67 -0.59
CA GLU A 241 21.11 5.07 0.57
C GLU A 241 20.65 4.33 1.83
N LEU A 242 19.35 4.22 2.09
CA LEU A 242 18.82 3.42 3.19
C LEU A 242 19.23 1.95 3.08
N MET A 243 19.16 1.39 1.88
CA MET A 243 19.58 0.01 1.60
C MET A 243 21.08 -0.21 1.86
N ARG A 244 21.94 0.75 1.52
CA ARG A 244 23.38 0.66 1.79
C ARG A 244 23.67 0.68 3.30
N VAL A 245 22.95 1.50 4.07
CA VAL A 245 23.07 1.52 5.54
C VAL A 245 22.64 0.18 6.12
N TRP A 246 21.48 -0.33 5.71
CA TRP A 246 20.98 -1.64 6.14
C TRP A 246 21.96 -2.79 5.80
N ALA A 247 22.45 -2.84 4.57
CA ALA A 247 23.39 -3.87 4.13
C ALA A 247 24.76 -3.79 4.84
N GLY A 248 25.19 -2.58 5.23
CA GLY A 248 26.41 -2.38 6.01
C GLY A 248 26.27 -2.75 7.50
N ALA A 249 25.04 -2.68 8.04
CA ALA A 249 24.73 -3.01 9.44
C ALA A 249 24.40 -4.50 9.65
N THR A 250 24.07 -5.24 8.59
CA THR A 250 23.69 -6.65 8.66
C THR A 250 24.94 -7.54 8.61
N PRO A 251 25.22 -8.37 9.64
CA PRO A 251 26.34 -9.32 9.58
C PRO A 251 26.14 -10.29 8.42
N ARG A 252 27.21 -10.53 7.65
CA ARG A 252 27.22 -11.54 6.59
C ARG A 252 27.10 -12.95 7.13
#